data_AF-A0A970Q177-F1
#
_entry.id   AF-A0A970Q177-F1
#
_cell.length_a   1.000
_cell.length_b   1.000
_cell.length_c   1.000
_cell.angle_alpha   90.00
_cell.angle_beta   90.00
_cell.angle_gamma   90.00
#
_symmetry.space_group_name_H-M   'P 1'
#
loop_
_entity.id
_entity.type
_entity.pdbx_description
1 polymer ?
#
loop_
_entity_poly.entity_id
_entity_poly.type
_entity_poly.pdbx_seq_one_letter_code
_entity_poly.pdbx_strand_id
1 'polypeptide(L)'
;MKWAFLAFLVFALVLYLTFYILPKGREIPNTIKDPPGVQDTAGGIAVVVDTHSDTLIKIVDEKTWLPSVDIGEDTPFDIDIPKLKKGGVDVQYFGAFTSGYYSGGKPDYMRSNSRLLSLINALYWTVEKNSQHMDIARSVEDIKVLSGNGKISAVLSIEGAYSLDEENGIELLHQYHDLGVRAIALTWNHSNVLGEGVNGAYMDGLPSKGGLTGFGKEVVREMNRLGIIIDVSHMNEETFLDVLETSDAPVIASHSGVYTLRNHGRNLKDDQIRAIAKGGGVVQVVFFPEFLAASEAGGGVETIADHIEYIVRLVGAEHVGIGSDFDGATMPEDLKDASMIPRLESELEGRNFSRDDIEKIMGKNTMRVMEKVWRRPAGAQNSIGALFIKPLVEMGQPLYGTTPVLSAAIEAQEGADINVLSLRVIVDGRVNIPEFDPETGTISLELREPLEDGFHVVTFLAADLDGDATRETRIFYLK
;
A
#
# COMPACT_ATOMS: atom_id res chain seq x y z
N MET A 1 -34.37 7.88 -58.50
CA MET A 1 -34.10 9.24 -57.96
C MET A 1 -34.99 9.64 -56.78
N LYS A 2 -36.32 9.42 -56.79
CA LYS A 2 -37.20 9.87 -55.69
C LYS A 2 -37.01 9.14 -54.33
N TRP A 3 -36.67 7.85 -54.34
CA TRP A 3 -36.48 7.07 -53.10
C TRP A 3 -35.15 7.36 -52.38
N ALA A 4 -34.07 7.60 -53.12
CA ALA A 4 -32.77 7.96 -52.55
C ALA A 4 -32.80 9.35 -51.90
N PHE A 5 -33.57 10.29 -52.46
CA PHE A 5 -33.74 11.63 -51.89
C PHE A 5 -34.58 11.60 -50.59
N LEU A 6 -35.58 10.73 -50.53
CA LEU A 6 -36.40 10.55 -49.33
C LEU A 6 -35.60 9.87 -48.19
N ALA A 7 -34.76 8.87 -48.52
CA ALA A 7 -33.87 8.24 -47.56
C ALA A 7 -32.82 9.23 -47.01
N PHE A 8 -32.28 10.11 -47.87
CA PHE A 8 -31.36 11.17 -47.44
C PHE A 8 -32.03 12.19 -46.51
N LEU A 9 -33.26 12.59 -46.79
CA LEU A 9 -34.02 13.51 -45.93
C LEU A 9 -34.35 12.90 -44.57
N VAL A 10 -34.71 11.62 -44.52
CA VAL A 10 -34.96 10.91 -43.24
C VAL A 10 -33.66 10.76 -42.45
N PHE A 11 -32.55 10.42 -43.10
CA PHE A 11 -31.25 10.31 -42.44
C PHE A 11 -30.74 11.66 -41.91
N ALA A 12 -30.93 12.74 -42.68
CA ALA A 12 -30.59 14.11 -42.26
C ALA A 12 -31.48 14.60 -41.09
N LEU A 13 -32.77 14.23 -41.09
CA LEU A 13 -33.69 14.57 -40.01
C LEU A 13 -33.37 13.80 -38.72
N VAL A 14 -33.02 12.52 -38.82
CA VAL A 14 -32.55 11.71 -37.68
C VAL A 14 -31.28 12.30 -37.10
N LEU A 15 -30.28 12.64 -37.93
CA LEU A 15 -29.05 13.32 -37.50
C LEU A 15 -29.34 14.67 -36.82
N TYR A 16 -30.21 15.49 -37.40
CA TYR A 16 -30.60 16.77 -36.82
C TYR A 16 -31.28 16.60 -35.45
N LEU A 17 -32.18 15.62 -35.30
CA LEU A 17 -32.84 15.33 -34.02
C LEU A 17 -31.86 14.77 -32.97
N THR A 18 -30.91 13.91 -33.35
CA THR A 18 -29.86 13.42 -32.43
C THR A 18 -28.90 14.53 -31.97
N PHE A 19 -28.57 15.51 -32.81
CA PHE A 19 -27.63 16.57 -32.43
C PHE A 19 -28.29 17.80 -31.79
N TYR A 20 -29.58 18.06 -32.02
CA TYR A 20 -30.26 19.26 -31.51
C TYR A 20 -31.28 19.03 -30.38
N ILE A 21 -31.70 17.78 -30.10
CA ILE A 21 -32.68 17.47 -29.04
C ILE A 21 -32.06 16.74 -27.83
N LEU A 22 -30.82 16.28 -27.92
CA LEU A 22 -30.10 15.89 -26.70
C LEU A 22 -29.89 17.16 -25.83
N PRO A 23 -30.12 17.08 -24.50
CA PRO A 23 -29.81 18.20 -23.63
C PRO A 23 -28.35 18.55 -23.88
N LYS A 24 -28.09 19.80 -24.29
CA LYS A 24 -26.75 20.35 -24.33
C LYS A 24 -26.11 19.98 -23.00
N GLY A 25 -25.05 19.16 -23.05
CA GLY A 25 -24.25 18.85 -21.86
C GLY A 25 -23.97 20.17 -21.16
N ARG A 26 -24.14 20.21 -19.83
CA ARG A 26 -23.77 21.37 -19.03
C ARG A 26 -22.38 21.80 -19.48
N GLU A 27 -22.27 23.02 -20.00
CA GLU A 27 -20.97 23.64 -20.24
C GLU A 27 -20.24 23.61 -18.89
N ILE A 28 -19.14 22.85 -18.84
CA ILE A 28 -18.22 22.87 -17.70
C ILE A 28 -17.61 24.28 -17.71
N PRO A 29 -17.80 25.09 -16.66
CA PRO A 29 -17.25 26.43 -16.64
C PRO A 29 -15.72 26.37 -16.77
N ASN A 30 -15.15 27.10 -17.74
CA ASN A 30 -13.70 27.29 -17.91
C ASN A 30 -13.01 28.06 -16.75
N THR A 31 -13.74 28.25 -15.65
CA THR A 31 -13.25 28.82 -14.40
C THR A 31 -13.79 27.93 -13.30
N ILE A 32 -13.07 26.84 -12.99
CA ILE A 32 -13.19 26.18 -11.70
C ILE A 32 -12.87 27.29 -10.69
N LYS A 33 -13.89 27.79 -9.99
CA LYS A 33 -13.65 28.69 -8.86
C LYS A 33 -12.70 27.95 -7.92
N ASP A 34 -11.69 28.67 -7.41
CA ASP A 34 -10.96 28.21 -6.24
C ASP A 34 -11.99 27.67 -5.22
N PRO A 35 -11.69 26.54 -4.56
CA PRO A 35 -12.59 26.00 -3.56
C PRO A 35 -13.01 27.15 -2.62
N PRO A 36 -14.28 27.21 -2.19
CA PRO A 36 -14.63 28.12 -1.11
C PRO A 36 -13.60 27.91 -0.02
N GLY A 37 -12.84 28.96 0.28
CA GLY A 37 -11.65 28.86 1.13
C GLY A 37 -12.03 28.09 2.39
N VAL A 38 -11.20 27.09 2.72
CA VAL A 38 -11.35 26.20 3.88
C VAL A 38 -11.97 27.00 5.02
N GLN A 39 -13.27 26.80 5.25
CA GLN A 39 -13.87 27.36 6.44
C GLN A 39 -13.23 26.59 7.56
N ASP A 40 -12.47 27.31 8.38
CA ASP A 40 -11.98 26.87 9.68
C ASP A 40 -13.21 26.56 10.54
N THR A 41 -13.79 25.39 10.29
CA THR A 41 -14.82 24.81 11.13
C THR A 41 -14.06 24.33 12.35
N ALA A 42 -14.33 24.97 13.49
CA ALA A 42 -13.77 24.65 14.79
C ALA A 42 -14.24 23.27 15.32
N GLY A 43 -14.17 22.24 14.48
CA GLY A 43 -14.61 20.86 14.68
C GLY A 43 -14.17 19.95 13.51
N GLY A 44 -12.93 20.09 13.03
CA GLY A 44 -12.33 19.31 11.94
C GLY A 44 -12.49 17.79 12.08
N ILE A 45 -12.39 17.07 10.95
CA ILE A 45 -12.44 15.61 10.93
C ILE A 45 -11.26 15.08 11.74
N ALA A 46 -11.50 14.09 12.59
CA ALA A 46 -10.52 13.70 13.59
C ALA A 46 -9.22 13.13 12.98
N VAL A 47 -9.31 12.39 11.86
CA VAL A 47 -8.18 11.83 11.09
C VAL A 47 -8.65 11.54 9.64
N VAL A 48 -7.90 11.98 8.63
CA VAL A 48 -8.07 11.56 7.23
C VAL A 48 -7.01 10.53 6.83
N VAL A 49 -7.45 9.39 6.30
CA VAL A 49 -6.58 8.26 5.90
C VAL A 49 -6.81 7.93 4.42
N ASP A 50 -5.77 8.08 3.61
CA ASP A 50 -5.72 7.53 2.26
C ASP A 50 -4.91 6.22 2.26
N THR A 51 -5.53 5.12 1.83
CA THR A 51 -4.93 3.78 1.90
C THR A 51 -4.18 3.34 0.67
N HIS A 52 -4.03 4.17 -0.36
CA HIS A 52 -3.22 3.77 -1.51
C HIS A 52 -2.69 4.94 -2.34
N SER A 53 -1.37 4.98 -2.52
CA SER A 53 -0.72 5.79 -3.55
C SER A 53 0.56 5.14 -4.07
N ASP A 54 0.92 5.48 -5.29
CA ASP A 54 2.09 4.96 -6.03
C ASP A 54 3.24 5.95 -6.11
N THR A 55 3.23 6.99 -5.28
CA THR A 55 4.22 8.07 -5.29
C THR A 55 5.65 7.55 -5.17
N LEU A 56 5.87 6.40 -4.49
CA LEU A 56 7.19 5.78 -4.37
C LEU A 56 7.80 5.46 -5.74
N ILE A 57 6.98 5.06 -6.73
CA ILE A 57 7.43 4.78 -8.10
C ILE A 57 8.01 6.05 -8.74
N LYS A 58 7.43 7.22 -8.46
CA LYS A 58 7.80 8.51 -9.06
C LYS A 58 9.08 9.11 -8.49
N ILE A 59 9.44 8.75 -7.26
CA ILE A 59 10.55 9.37 -6.54
C ILE A 59 11.89 8.64 -6.67
N VAL A 60 11.93 7.54 -7.44
CA VAL A 60 13.16 6.80 -7.74
C VAL A 60 13.58 7.02 -9.18
N ASP A 61 14.88 7.02 -9.45
CA ASP A 61 15.41 7.05 -10.80
C ASP A 61 15.06 5.74 -11.54
N GLU A 62 14.56 5.85 -12.78
CA GLU A 62 14.04 4.70 -13.52
C GLU A 62 15.09 3.61 -13.80
N LYS A 63 16.38 3.98 -13.87
CA LYS A 63 17.47 3.07 -14.23
C LYS A 63 18.16 2.47 -13.02
N THR A 64 18.43 3.29 -12.02
CA THR A 64 19.20 2.91 -10.83
C THR A 64 18.31 2.52 -9.65
N TRP A 65 17.03 2.90 -9.69
CA TRP A 65 16.07 2.79 -8.59
C TRP A 65 16.50 3.49 -7.29
N LEU A 66 17.52 4.35 -7.36
CA LEU A 66 17.92 5.18 -6.24
C LEU A 66 16.95 6.36 -6.07
N PRO A 67 16.71 6.83 -4.84
CA PRO A 67 15.88 8.01 -4.61
C PRO A 67 16.41 9.22 -5.38
N SER A 68 15.53 9.90 -6.11
CA SER A 68 15.88 10.95 -7.06
C SER A 68 15.05 12.22 -6.93
N VAL A 69 13.83 12.14 -6.39
CA VAL A 69 12.92 13.29 -6.21
C VAL A 69 12.49 13.40 -4.75
N ASP A 70 12.59 14.61 -4.21
CA ASP A 70 12.15 14.93 -2.85
C ASP A 70 10.73 15.49 -2.87
N ILE A 71 9.79 14.78 -2.24
CA ILE A 71 8.37 15.21 -2.11
C ILE A 71 8.13 16.11 -0.89
N GLY A 72 9.19 16.58 -0.23
CA GLY A 72 9.11 17.64 0.78
C GLY A 72 8.66 18.99 0.21
N GLU A 73 8.86 19.19 -1.08
CA GLU A 73 8.56 20.41 -1.84
C GLU A 73 7.42 20.17 -2.84
N ASP A 74 6.93 21.24 -3.47
CA ASP A 74 5.90 21.13 -4.52
C ASP A 74 6.44 20.39 -5.76
N THR A 75 5.73 19.35 -6.17
CA THR A 75 6.04 18.49 -7.31
C THR A 75 4.90 18.48 -8.32
N PRO A 76 5.12 18.03 -9.57
CA PRO A 76 4.02 17.80 -10.51
C PRO A 76 3.24 16.50 -10.23
N PHE A 77 3.54 15.78 -9.14
CA PHE A 77 2.88 14.55 -8.74
C PHE A 77 1.55 14.82 -8.04
N ASP A 78 0.75 13.78 -7.89
CA ASP A 78 -0.53 13.87 -7.19
C ASP A 78 -0.32 14.00 -5.67
N ILE A 79 0.84 13.56 -5.18
CA ILE A 79 1.25 13.67 -3.77
C ILE A 79 2.60 14.38 -3.63
N ASP A 80 2.59 15.38 -2.73
CA ASP A 80 3.75 15.83 -1.98
C ASP A 80 3.30 16.34 -0.60
N ILE A 81 4.26 16.61 0.29
CA ILE A 81 3.98 17.03 1.67
C ILE A 81 3.13 18.32 1.69
N PRO A 82 3.40 19.37 0.89
CA PRO A 82 2.52 20.53 0.79
C PRO A 82 1.07 20.19 0.41
N LYS A 83 0.87 19.33 -0.60
CA LYS A 83 -0.48 18.90 -1.04
C LYS A 83 -1.19 18.09 0.02
N LEU A 84 -0.52 17.13 0.68
CA LEU A 84 -1.08 16.34 1.77
C LEU A 84 -1.57 17.24 2.92
N LYS A 85 -0.74 18.20 3.34
CA LYS A 85 -1.11 19.18 4.38
C LYS A 85 -2.30 20.05 3.97
N LYS A 86 -2.31 20.54 2.73
CA LYS A 86 -3.42 21.36 2.21
C LYS A 86 -4.71 20.56 2.08
N GLY A 87 -4.60 19.27 1.78
CA GLY A 87 -5.70 18.31 1.71
C GLY A 87 -6.22 17.85 3.07
N GLY A 88 -5.48 18.13 4.15
CA GLY A 88 -5.80 17.63 5.48
C GLY A 88 -5.58 16.12 5.63
N VAL A 89 -4.74 15.50 4.79
CA VAL A 89 -4.43 14.07 4.88
C VAL A 89 -3.47 13.84 6.05
N ASP A 90 -3.90 13.08 7.06
CA ASP A 90 -3.09 12.79 8.25
C ASP A 90 -2.24 11.52 8.09
N VAL A 91 -2.80 10.53 7.38
CA VAL A 91 -2.20 9.21 7.18
C VAL A 91 -2.23 8.87 5.71
N GLN A 92 -1.06 8.62 5.13
CA GLN A 92 -0.93 8.21 3.73
C GLN A 92 -0.27 6.84 3.68
N TYR A 93 -0.91 5.88 3.00
CA TYR A 93 -0.26 4.63 2.63
C TYR A 93 0.55 4.88 1.37
N PHE A 94 1.84 4.58 1.45
CA PHE A 94 2.77 4.62 0.33
C PHE A 94 3.00 3.17 -0.14
N GLY A 95 2.57 2.88 -1.37
CA GLY A 95 2.69 1.58 -2.02
C GLY A 95 4.09 1.32 -2.55
N ALA A 96 4.78 0.33 -1.98
CA ALA A 96 5.91 -0.30 -2.64
C ALA A 96 5.36 -1.31 -3.66
N PHE A 97 5.39 -0.92 -4.93
CA PHE A 97 4.78 -1.66 -6.02
C PHE A 97 5.77 -2.54 -6.80
N THR A 98 5.33 -3.75 -7.15
CA THR A 98 5.88 -4.51 -8.28
C THR A 98 4.80 -5.37 -8.94
N SER A 99 4.84 -5.45 -10.27
CA SER A 99 4.05 -6.40 -11.06
C SER A 99 4.74 -7.77 -11.26
N GLY A 100 5.91 -7.96 -10.64
CA GLY A 100 6.78 -9.11 -10.82
C GLY A 100 7.76 -8.93 -11.98
N TYR A 101 8.91 -9.60 -11.89
CA TYR A 101 9.91 -9.68 -12.96
C TYR A 101 10.08 -11.12 -13.43
N TYR A 102 10.46 -11.31 -14.69
CA TYR A 102 10.76 -12.62 -15.24
C TYR A 102 12.14 -12.60 -15.91
N SER A 103 12.96 -13.60 -15.58
CA SER A 103 14.31 -13.80 -16.11
C SER A 103 14.42 -15.23 -16.64
N GLY A 104 14.86 -15.39 -17.89
CA GLY A 104 14.96 -16.73 -18.51
C GLY A 104 13.62 -17.47 -18.63
N GLY A 105 12.50 -16.76 -18.68
CA GLY A 105 11.15 -17.35 -18.78
C GLY A 105 10.58 -17.88 -17.46
N LYS A 106 11.14 -17.48 -16.32
CA LYS A 106 10.65 -17.83 -14.99
C LYS A 106 10.50 -16.58 -14.12
N PRO A 107 9.65 -16.60 -13.09
CA PRO A 107 9.62 -15.54 -12.08
C PRO A 107 11.00 -15.26 -11.50
N ASP A 108 11.31 -13.98 -11.35
CA ASP A 108 12.54 -13.44 -10.78
C ASP A 108 12.21 -12.78 -9.44
N TYR A 109 12.21 -13.61 -8.39
CA TYR A 109 11.86 -13.22 -7.03
C TYR A 109 12.88 -12.23 -6.45
N MET A 110 14.17 -12.41 -6.77
CA MET A 110 15.26 -11.53 -6.30
C MET A 110 15.12 -10.13 -6.88
N ARG A 111 14.86 -9.98 -8.17
CA ARG A 111 14.63 -8.67 -8.79
C ARG A 111 13.34 -8.02 -8.29
N SER A 112 12.30 -8.80 -8.04
CA SER A 112 11.04 -8.33 -7.43
C SER A 112 11.28 -7.81 -6.00
N ASN A 113 12.09 -8.53 -5.20
CA ASN A 113 12.51 -8.09 -3.88
C ASN A 113 13.31 -6.78 -3.95
N SER A 114 14.35 -6.73 -4.78
CA SER A 114 15.19 -5.55 -5.01
C SER A 114 14.36 -4.32 -5.41
N ARG A 115 13.35 -4.50 -6.27
CA ARG A 115 12.42 -3.42 -6.61
C ARG A 115 11.64 -2.93 -5.40
N LEU A 116 11.01 -3.80 -4.63
CA LEU A 116 10.26 -3.40 -3.43
C LEU A 116 11.16 -2.69 -2.40
N LEU A 117 12.36 -3.23 -2.15
CA LEU A 117 13.33 -2.65 -1.23
C LEU A 117 13.81 -1.27 -1.70
N SER A 118 13.97 -1.04 -3.01
CA SER A 118 14.31 0.28 -3.54
C SER A 118 13.27 1.35 -3.20
N LEU A 119 11.98 0.99 -3.27
CA LEU A 119 10.85 1.87 -2.98
C LEU A 119 10.70 2.13 -1.49
N ILE A 120 10.86 1.08 -0.67
CA ILE A 120 10.90 1.20 0.79
C ILE A 120 12.07 2.11 1.20
N ASN A 121 13.25 1.89 0.64
CA ASN A 121 14.43 2.74 0.88
C ASN A 121 14.19 4.20 0.48
N ALA A 122 13.48 4.44 -0.63
CA ALA A 122 13.11 5.79 -1.04
C ALA A 122 12.23 6.50 -0.01
N LEU A 123 11.28 5.81 0.62
CA LEU A 123 10.51 6.41 1.71
C LEU A 123 11.39 6.74 2.93
N TYR A 124 12.30 5.85 3.32
CA TYR A 124 13.26 6.13 4.41
C TYR A 124 14.10 7.38 4.11
N TRP A 125 14.60 7.50 2.88
CA TRP A 125 15.33 8.68 2.42
C TRP A 125 14.48 9.96 2.45
N THR A 126 13.22 9.87 2.02
CA THR A 126 12.28 11.00 2.08
C THR A 126 12.02 11.44 3.51
N VAL A 127 11.81 10.50 4.42
CA VAL A 127 11.58 10.79 5.85
C VAL A 127 12.81 11.39 6.50
N GLU A 128 14.01 10.88 6.20
CA GLU A 128 15.26 11.45 6.73
C GLU A 128 15.38 12.94 6.39
N LYS A 129 15.09 13.31 5.14
CA LYS A 129 15.11 14.70 4.66
C LYS A 129 13.98 15.57 5.19
N ASN A 130 12.84 14.97 5.54
CA ASN A 130 11.60 15.65 5.87
C ASN A 130 11.08 15.31 7.27
N SER A 131 11.98 14.95 8.19
CA SER A 131 11.63 14.45 9.53
C SER A 131 10.83 15.46 10.38
N GLN A 132 10.89 16.75 10.05
CA GLN A 132 10.07 17.80 10.64
C GLN A 132 8.60 17.80 10.15
N HIS A 133 8.27 17.04 9.11
CA HIS A 133 6.96 17.06 8.45
C HIS A 133 6.31 15.68 8.32
N MET A 134 7.08 14.59 8.31
CA MET A 134 6.55 13.24 8.20
C MET A 134 7.45 12.23 8.90
N ASP A 135 6.89 11.06 9.22
CA ASP A 135 7.64 9.89 9.70
C ASP A 135 6.87 8.59 9.36
N ILE A 136 7.55 7.45 9.41
CA ILE A 136 6.94 6.13 9.19
C ILE A 136 6.19 5.70 10.45
N ALA A 137 4.87 5.51 10.33
CA ALA A 137 4.03 4.95 11.38
C ALA A 137 3.99 3.42 11.30
N ARG A 138 4.28 2.76 12.42
CA ARG A 138 4.29 1.28 12.55
C ARG A 138 3.19 0.78 13.49
N SER A 139 2.46 1.69 14.12
CA SER A 139 1.38 1.43 15.06
C SER A 139 0.35 2.55 15.02
N VAL A 140 -0.83 2.31 15.58
CA VAL A 140 -1.85 3.36 15.76
C VAL A 140 -1.39 4.41 16.76
N GLU A 141 -0.56 4.03 17.73
CA GLU A 141 0.07 4.93 18.69
C GLU A 141 1.04 5.90 17.99
N ASP A 142 1.85 5.43 17.04
CA ASP A 142 2.71 6.29 16.23
C ASP A 142 1.87 7.32 15.47
N ILE A 143 0.77 6.89 14.83
CA ILE A 143 -0.13 7.78 14.10
C ILE A 143 -0.67 8.89 15.01
N LYS A 144 -1.17 8.53 16.19
CA LYS A 144 -1.68 9.50 17.17
C LYS A 144 -0.61 10.53 17.57
N VAL A 145 0.63 10.09 17.77
CA VAL A 145 1.74 10.98 18.12
C VAL A 145 2.15 11.87 16.95
N LEU A 146 2.26 11.32 15.74
CA LEU A 146 2.70 12.06 14.55
C LEU A 146 1.66 13.08 14.11
N SER A 147 0.40 12.66 13.92
CA SER A 147 -0.70 13.55 13.54
C SER A 147 -0.96 14.61 14.61
N GLY A 148 -0.88 14.27 15.90
CA GLY A 148 -0.98 15.23 17.00
C GLY A 148 0.12 16.30 17.01
N ASN A 149 1.26 16.03 16.37
CA ASN A 149 2.35 16.98 16.17
C ASN A 149 2.29 17.67 14.79
N GLY A 150 1.20 17.50 14.03
CA GLY A 150 1.04 18.07 12.69
C GLY A 150 1.95 17.46 11.63
N LYS A 151 2.45 16.24 11.86
CA LYS A 151 3.21 15.48 10.87
C LYS A 151 2.32 14.50 10.12
N ILE A 152 2.66 14.24 8.87
CA ILE A 152 2.07 13.17 8.07
C ILE A 152 2.58 11.83 8.61
N SER A 153 1.66 10.90 8.86
CA SER A 153 1.97 9.51 9.17
C SER A 153 2.08 8.71 7.87
N ALA A 154 3.30 8.35 7.48
CA ALA A 154 3.53 7.49 6.32
C ALA A 154 3.41 6.02 6.72
N VAL A 155 2.53 5.27 6.06
CA VAL A 155 2.37 3.83 6.27
C VAL A 155 2.92 3.10 5.06
N LEU A 156 3.86 2.18 5.27
CA LEU A 156 4.38 1.35 4.20
C LEU A 156 3.41 0.21 3.89
N SER A 157 3.10 0.07 2.60
CA SER A 157 2.36 -1.07 2.07
C SER A 157 3.11 -1.71 0.91
N ILE A 158 2.85 -2.99 0.63
CA ILE A 158 3.33 -3.66 -0.59
C ILE A 158 2.14 -3.95 -1.49
N GLU A 159 2.25 -3.58 -2.76
CA GLU A 159 1.29 -3.94 -3.80
C GLU A 159 1.94 -4.95 -4.74
N GLY A 160 1.49 -6.20 -4.64
CA GLY A 160 2.08 -7.32 -5.37
C GLY A 160 3.28 -7.93 -4.64
N ALA A 161 3.04 -8.98 -3.86
CA ALA A 161 4.08 -9.71 -3.14
C ALA A 161 4.85 -10.73 -4.02
N TYR A 162 5.23 -10.34 -5.24
CA TYR A 162 5.92 -11.19 -6.21
C TYR A 162 7.36 -11.56 -5.82
N SER A 163 7.88 -10.98 -4.73
CA SER A 163 9.18 -11.32 -4.16
C SER A 163 9.13 -12.54 -3.23
N LEU A 164 7.96 -12.92 -2.73
CA LEU A 164 7.82 -14.04 -1.82
C LEU A 164 7.80 -15.35 -2.61
N ASP A 165 8.74 -16.24 -2.31
CA ASP A 165 8.77 -17.61 -2.83
C ASP A 165 8.68 -18.65 -1.70
N GLU A 166 8.49 -19.91 -2.08
CA GLU A 166 8.37 -21.02 -1.13
C GLU A 166 9.67 -21.32 -0.36
N GLU A 167 10.83 -20.82 -0.81
CA GLU A 167 12.13 -21.12 -0.21
C GLU A 167 12.39 -20.25 1.03
N ASN A 168 12.16 -18.93 0.91
CA ASN A 168 12.51 -17.95 1.94
C ASN A 168 11.44 -16.89 2.21
N GLY A 169 10.28 -16.97 1.55
CA GLY A 169 9.26 -15.91 1.59
C GLY A 169 8.69 -15.61 2.97
N ILE A 170 8.61 -16.59 3.87
CA ILE A 170 8.16 -16.35 5.26
C ILE A 170 9.14 -15.45 6.02
N GLU A 171 10.43 -15.75 5.97
CA GLU A 171 11.43 -14.91 6.64
C GLU A 171 11.57 -13.55 5.93
N LEU A 172 11.42 -13.49 4.60
CA LEU A 172 11.40 -12.23 3.88
C LEU A 172 10.19 -11.35 4.28
N LEU A 173 9.02 -11.95 4.52
CA LEU A 173 7.84 -11.27 5.07
C LEU A 173 8.13 -10.67 6.45
N HIS A 174 8.87 -11.38 7.32
CA HIS A 174 9.36 -10.83 8.58
C HIS A 174 10.26 -9.61 8.36
N GLN A 175 11.18 -9.65 7.41
CA GLN A 175 12.05 -8.52 7.11
C GLN A 175 11.26 -7.31 6.58
N TYR A 176 10.24 -7.51 5.75
CA TYR A 176 9.33 -6.43 5.35
C TYR A 176 8.59 -5.82 6.55
N HIS A 177 8.10 -6.66 7.46
CA HIS A 177 7.48 -6.18 8.70
C HIS A 177 8.47 -5.37 9.56
N ASP A 178 9.72 -5.84 9.71
CA ASP A 178 10.79 -5.16 10.44
C ASP A 178 11.09 -3.78 9.83
N LEU A 179 11.08 -3.69 8.49
CA LEU A 179 11.20 -2.45 7.74
C LEU A 179 9.98 -1.52 7.85
N GLY A 180 8.92 -1.94 8.53
CA GLY A 180 7.74 -1.10 8.79
C GLY A 180 6.57 -1.32 7.85
N VAL A 181 6.59 -2.34 6.98
CA VAL A 181 5.44 -2.70 6.15
C VAL A 181 4.27 -3.16 7.04
N ARG A 182 3.07 -2.64 6.77
CA ARG A 182 1.88 -2.86 7.60
C ARG A 182 0.61 -3.22 6.83
N ALA A 183 0.66 -3.22 5.49
CA ALA A 183 -0.37 -3.77 4.64
C ALA A 183 0.26 -4.42 3.40
N ILE A 184 -0.28 -5.53 2.91
CA ILE A 184 0.22 -6.20 1.70
C ILE A 184 -0.96 -6.70 0.85
N ALA A 185 -0.96 -6.35 -0.43
CA ALA A 185 -1.73 -7.03 -1.46
C ALA A 185 -0.90 -8.21 -2.00
N LEU A 186 -1.42 -9.43 -1.86
CA LEU A 186 -0.67 -10.64 -2.25
C LEU A 186 -0.34 -10.66 -3.75
N THR A 187 -1.26 -10.14 -4.57
CA THR A 187 -1.15 -10.09 -6.02
C THR A 187 -1.33 -8.65 -6.50
N TRP A 188 -0.71 -8.31 -7.64
CA TRP A 188 -1.24 -7.27 -8.51
C TRP A 188 -2.20 -7.95 -9.51
N ASN A 189 -2.26 -7.51 -10.77
CA ASN A 189 -3.19 -8.04 -11.75
C ASN A 189 -2.86 -9.47 -12.23
N HIS A 190 -1.59 -9.86 -12.23
CA HIS A 190 -1.15 -11.21 -12.64
C HIS A 190 -1.08 -12.18 -11.46
N SER A 191 -1.29 -13.46 -11.74
CA SER A 191 -1.07 -14.53 -10.75
C SER A 191 0.40 -14.65 -10.35
N ASN A 192 0.63 -15.10 -9.12
CA ASN A 192 1.96 -15.45 -8.62
C ASN A 192 1.90 -16.74 -7.78
N VAL A 193 2.97 -17.05 -7.05
CA VAL A 193 3.07 -18.29 -6.27
C VAL A 193 2.15 -18.30 -5.04
N LEU A 194 1.55 -17.17 -4.68
CA LEU A 194 0.65 -17.03 -3.53
C LEU A 194 -0.81 -17.26 -3.93
N GLY A 195 -1.20 -16.77 -5.11
CA GLY A 195 -2.56 -16.92 -5.62
C GLY A 195 -2.81 -16.08 -6.87
N GLU A 196 -4.09 -15.91 -7.19
CA GLU A 196 -4.54 -15.42 -8.49
C GLU A 196 -4.93 -13.94 -8.48
N GLY A 197 -4.27 -13.17 -9.35
CA GLY A 197 -4.67 -11.81 -9.69
C GLY A 197 -5.86 -11.79 -10.66
N VAL A 198 -6.49 -10.62 -10.80
CA VAL A 198 -7.74 -10.40 -11.55
C VAL A 198 -7.65 -10.82 -13.02
N ASN A 199 -6.45 -10.81 -13.62
CA ASN A 199 -6.27 -11.22 -15.01
C ASN A 199 -6.49 -12.73 -15.21
N GLY A 200 -6.43 -13.53 -14.13
CA GLY A 200 -6.52 -14.99 -14.22
C GLY A 200 -5.42 -15.58 -15.10
N ALA A 201 -4.23 -14.97 -15.07
CA ALA A 201 -3.09 -15.38 -15.87
C ALA A 201 -1.77 -14.94 -15.21
N TYR A 202 -0.73 -15.76 -15.38
CA TYR A 202 0.65 -15.40 -15.08
C TYR A 202 1.17 -14.36 -16.10
N MET A 203 2.29 -13.73 -15.79
CA MET A 203 2.84 -12.66 -16.62
C MET A 203 3.33 -13.16 -18.01
N ASP A 204 3.63 -14.45 -18.14
CA ASP A 204 3.97 -15.10 -19.41
C ASP A 204 2.72 -15.44 -20.27
N GLY A 205 1.53 -15.07 -19.80
CA GLY A 205 0.26 -15.31 -20.49
C GLY A 205 -0.33 -16.69 -20.26
N LEU A 206 0.31 -17.56 -19.45
CA LEU A 206 -0.29 -18.83 -19.07
C LEU A 206 -1.54 -18.56 -18.22
N PRO A 207 -2.70 -19.17 -18.56
CA PRO A 207 -3.89 -19.04 -17.72
C PRO A 207 -3.63 -19.58 -16.31
N SER A 208 -4.10 -18.85 -15.31
CA SER A 208 -4.18 -19.31 -13.93
C SER A 208 -5.64 -19.47 -13.52
N LYS A 209 -5.92 -20.52 -12.75
CA LYS A 209 -7.27 -20.82 -12.26
C LYS A 209 -7.14 -21.36 -10.85
N GLY A 210 -7.88 -20.78 -9.92
CA GLY A 210 -7.76 -21.11 -8.51
C GLY A 210 -7.90 -19.87 -7.64
N GLY A 211 -7.69 -20.08 -6.34
CA GLY A 211 -7.54 -19.04 -5.34
C GLY A 211 -6.15 -19.05 -4.73
N LEU A 212 -6.07 -19.09 -3.41
CA LEU A 212 -4.77 -19.18 -2.71
C LEU A 212 -4.12 -20.54 -2.91
N THR A 213 -2.82 -20.54 -3.16
CA THR A 213 -1.99 -21.75 -3.07
C THR A 213 -1.82 -22.20 -1.62
N GLY A 214 -1.25 -23.40 -1.40
CA GLY A 214 -0.90 -23.86 -0.06
C GLY A 214 0.04 -22.89 0.67
N PHE A 215 1.05 -22.39 -0.05
CA PHE A 215 1.99 -21.38 0.44
C PHE A 215 1.32 -20.02 0.63
N GLY A 216 0.41 -19.59 -0.26
CA GLY A 216 -0.38 -18.38 -0.06
C GLY A 216 -1.21 -18.39 1.23
N LYS A 217 -1.79 -19.54 1.59
CA LYS A 217 -2.50 -19.71 2.88
C LYS A 217 -1.54 -19.65 4.07
N GLU A 218 -0.30 -20.09 3.93
CA GLU A 218 0.74 -19.93 4.96
C GLU A 218 1.10 -18.45 5.17
N VAL A 219 1.35 -17.73 4.07
CA VAL A 219 1.63 -16.28 4.08
C VAL A 219 0.49 -15.50 4.72
N VAL A 220 -0.77 -15.80 4.41
CA VAL A 220 -1.93 -15.13 5.03
C VAL A 220 -1.96 -15.31 6.55
N ARG A 221 -1.72 -16.53 7.04
CA ARG A 221 -1.68 -16.80 8.50
C ARG A 221 -0.52 -16.07 9.16
N GLU A 222 0.62 -16.02 8.48
CA GLU A 222 1.80 -15.32 9.00
C GLU A 222 1.59 -13.80 9.02
N MET A 223 0.95 -13.23 8.01
CA MET A 223 0.52 -11.82 8.03
C MET A 223 -0.39 -11.52 9.22
N ASN A 224 -1.36 -12.40 9.52
CA ASN A 224 -2.19 -12.24 10.72
C ASN A 224 -1.36 -12.30 12.02
N ARG A 225 -0.37 -13.20 12.10
CA ARG A 225 0.52 -13.32 13.27
C ARG A 225 1.38 -12.08 13.47
N LEU A 226 1.89 -11.50 12.38
CA LEU A 226 2.70 -10.28 12.38
C LEU A 226 1.88 -9.01 12.58
N GLY A 227 0.55 -9.08 12.42
CA GLY A 227 -0.29 -7.89 12.43
C GLY A 227 -0.13 -7.04 11.17
N ILE A 228 -0.01 -7.69 10.01
CA ILE A 228 -0.02 -7.05 8.69
C ILE A 228 -1.45 -7.12 8.13
N ILE A 229 -1.98 -5.99 7.67
CA ILE A 229 -3.28 -5.94 7.01
C ILE A 229 -3.19 -6.66 5.66
N ILE A 230 -4.12 -7.57 5.41
CA ILE A 230 -4.29 -8.18 4.09
C ILE A 230 -5.15 -7.27 3.25
N ASP A 231 -4.60 -6.84 2.12
CA ASP A 231 -5.31 -6.08 1.10
C ASP A 231 -5.80 -7.03 -0.01
N VAL A 232 -7.10 -7.01 -0.28
CA VAL A 232 -7.76 -7.88 -1.27
C VAL A 232 -7.99 -7.20 -2.62
N SER A 233 -7.52 -5.96 -2.79
CA SER A 233 -7.42 -5.33 -4.11
C SER A 233 -6.63 -6.22 -5.08
N HIS A 234 -6.94 -6.13 -6.38
CA HIS A 234 -6.36 -6.90 -7.49
C HIS A 234 -6.62 -8.40 -7.54
N MET A 235 -7.10 -9.03 -6.48
CA MET A 235 -7.34 -10.47 -6.47
C MET A 235 -8.47 -10.86 -7.42
N ASN A 236 -8.40 -12.07 -7.97
CA ASN A 236 -9.60 -12.71 -8.52
C ASN A 236 -10.59 -13.09 -7.40
N GLU A 237 -11.79 -13.53 -7.78
CA GLU A 237 -12.85 -13.87 -6.83
C GLU A 237 -12.52 -15.08 -5.95
N GLU A 238 -11.85 -16.11 -6.48
CA GLU A 238 -11.50 -17.31 -5.71
C GLU A 238 -10.42 -17.02 -4.66
N THR A 239 -9.38 -16.25 -5.00
CA THR A 239 -8.33 -15.82 -4.07
C THR A 239 -8.92 -14.92 -2.99
N PHE A 240 -9.79 -13.99 -3.37
CA PHE A 240 -10.53 -13.15 -2.43
C PHE A 240 -11.29 -14.01 -1.39
N LEU A 241 -12.04 -15.02 -1.85
CA LEU A 241 -12.81 -15.90 -0.96
C LEU A 241 -11.91 -16.74 -0.05
N ASP A 242 -10.84 -17.31 -0.60
CA ASP A 242 -9.86 -18.09 0.16
C ASP A 242 -9.16 -17.23 1.23
N VAL A 243 -8.86 -15.97 0.95
CA VAL A 243 -8.32 -15.02 1.95
C VAL A 243 -9.31 -14.81 3.08
N LEU A 244 -10.59 -14.58 2.77
CA LEU A 244 -11.62 -14.39 3.80
C LEU A 244 -11.88 -15.65 4.64
N GLU A 245 -11.67 -16.84 4.08
CA GLU A 245 -11.73 -18.10 4.82
C GLU A 245 -10.49 -18.31 5.71
N THR A 246 -9.32 -17.89 5.23
CA THR A 246 -8.04 -18.15 5.89
C THR A 246 -7.68 -17.11 6.95
N SER A 247 -8.11 -15.85 6.79
CA SER A 247 -7.77 -14.75 7.68
C SER A 247 -8.64 -14.70 8.93
N ASP A 248 -8.00 -14.63 10.10
CA ASP A 248 -8.65 -14.42 11.40
C ASP A 248 -8.82 -12.93 11.75
N ALA A 249 -8.26 -12.03 10.92
CA ALA A 249 -8.32 -10.58 11.10
C ALA A 249 -9.10 -9.90 9.95
N PRO A 250 -9.66 -8.69 10.18
CA PRO A 250 -10.31 -7.94 9.10
C PRO A 250 -9.35 -7.62 7.96
N VAL A 251 -9.87 -7.67 6.74
CA VAL A 251 -9.15 -7.26 5.53
C VAL A 251 -9.59 -5.86 5.09
N ILE A 252 -8.82 -5.25 4.20
CA ILE A 252 -9.27 -4.07 3.43
C ILE A 252 -9.28 -4.41 1.95
N ALA A 253 -10.11 -3.73 1.17
CA ALA A 253 -9.81 -3.50 -0.24
C ALA A 253 -9.28 -2.07 -0.33
N SER A 254 -7.96 -1.89 -0.44
CA SER A 254 -7.28 -0.61 -0.29
C SER A 254 -7.58 0.44 -1.36
N HIS A 255 -8.02 0.01 -2.55
CA HIS A 255 -8.50 0.87 -3.64
C HIS A 255 -9.35 0.03 -4.61
N SER A 256 -10.68 0.09 -4.50
CA SER A 256 -11.58 -0.65 -5.41
C SER A 256 -12.92 0.06 -5.58
N GLY A 257 -13.53 -0.11 -6.76
CA GLY A 257 -14.87 0.41 -7.06
C GLY A 257 -15.99 -0.62 -6.83
N VAL A 258 -17.20 -0.26 -7.25
CA VAL A 258 -18.42 -1.07 -7.11
C VAL A 258 -18.83 -1.62 -8.47
N TYR A 259 -18.88 -2.95 -8.59
CA TYR A 259 -19.13 -3.63 -9.86
C TYR A 259 -20.54 -3.33 -10.42
N THR A 260 -21.53 -3.22 -9.53
CA THR A 260 -22.91 -2.93 -9.90
C THR A 260 -23.09 -1.55 -10.53
N LEU A 261 -22.28 -0.56 -10.14
CA LEU A 261 -22.27 0.78 -10.76
C LEU A 261 -21.42 0.80 -12.03
N ARG A 262 -20.25 0.16 -11.98
CA ARG A 262 -19.31 0.06 -13.09
C ARG A 262 -18.81 -1.37 -13.21
N ASN A 263 -19.30 -2.08 -14.23
CA ASN A 263 -18.89 -3.44 -14.57
C ASN A 263 -17.43 -3.44 -15.09
N HIS A 264 -16.50 -3.56 -14.16
CA HIS A 264 -15.07 -3.62 -14.40
C HIS A 264 -14.46 -4.73 -13.52
N GLY A 265 -13.50 -5.49 -14.05
CA GLY A 265 -12.94 -6.66 -13.34
C GLY A 265 -12.28 -6.32 -12.00
N ARG A 266 -11.76 -5.10 -11.86
CA ARG A 266 -11.16 -4.60 -10.61
C ARG A 266 -12.19 -4.19 -9.54
N ASN A 267 -13.47 -4.11 -9.87
CA ASN A 267 -14.50 -3.68 -8.93
C ASN A 267 -15.12 -4.84 -8.17
N LEU A 268 -15.50 -4.57 -6.93
CA LEU A 268 -16.09 -5.57 -6.04
C LEU A 268 -17.56 -5.77 -6.35
N LYS A 269 -17.97 -7.04 -6.42
CA LYS A 269 -19.38 -7.43 -6.45
C LYS A 269 -20.02 -7.20 -5.08
N ASP A 270 -21.35 -7.04 -5.06
CA ASP A 270 -22.11 -6.82 -3.83
C ASP A 270 -21.83 -7.88 -2.74
N ASP A 271 -21.72 -9.15 -3.12
CA ASP A 271 -21.42 -10.24 -2.17
C ASP A 271 -20.00 -10.13 -1.59
N GLN A 272 -19.03 -9.64 -2.37
CA GLN A 272 -17.67 -9.37 -1.86
C GLN A 272 -17.69 -8.20 -0.87
N ILE A 273 -18.41 -7.12 -1.17
CA ILE A 273 -18.57 -5.97 -0.26
C ILE A 273 -19.22 -6.41 1.05
N ARG A 274 -20.28 -7.23 0.99
CA ARG A 274 -20.93 -7.81 2.17
C ARG A 274 -19.99 -8.72 2.98
N ALA A 275 -19.16 -9.50 2.30
CA ALA A 275 -18.21 -10.40 2.95
C ALA A 275 -17.11 -9.63 3.70
N ILE A 276 -16.56 -8.58 3.09
CA ILE A 276 -15.62 -7.66 3.76
C ILE A 276 -16.28 -7.05 5.00
N ALA A 277 -17.49 -6.50 4.86
CA ALA A 277 -18.20 -5.88 5.97
C ALA A 277 -18.48 -6.87 7.11
N LYS A 278 -18.92 -8.09 6.78
CA LYS A 278 -19.14 -9.17 7.76
C LYS A 278 -17.87 -9.55 8.53
N GLY A 279 -16.70 -9.52 7.88
CA GLY A 279 -15.40 -9.71 8.52
C GLY A 279 -14.91 -8.52 9.36
N GLY A 280 -15.68 -7.42 9.38
CA GLY A 280 -15.28 -6.17 10.03
C GLY A 280 -14.29 -5.34 9.21
N GLY A 281 -14.11 -5.66 7.93
CA GLY A 281 -13.20 -4.96 7.02
C GLY A 281 -13.77 -3.64 6.49
N VAL A 282 -13.06 -3.02 5.55
CA VAL A 282 -13.40 -1.73 4.94
C VAL A 282 -13.12 -1.77 3.43
N VAL A 283 -14.04 -1.24 2.64
CA VAL A 283 -13.86 -1.01 1.20
C VAL A 283 -13.43 0.44 0.99
N GLN A 284 -12.20 0.63 0.53
CA GLN A 284 -11.63 1.94 0.26
C GLN A 284 -11.89 2.28 -1.20
N VAL A 285 -12.71 3.31 -1.45
CA VAL A 285 -13.14 3.68 -2.79
C VAL A 285 -12.00 4.35 -3.53
N VAL A 286 -11.67 3.78 -4.69
CA VAL A 286 -10.64 4.28 -5.62
C VAL A 286 -11.09 5.53 -6.35
N PHE A 287 -10.17 6.40 -6.77
CA PHE A 287 -10.49 7.62 -7.53
C PHE A 287 -10.28 7.49 -9.04
N PHE A 288 -9.73 6.37 -9.51
CA PHE A 288 -9.45 6.12 -10.92
C PHE A 288 -10.73 6.10 -11.79
N PRO A 289 -10.94 7.08 -12.70
CA PRO A 289 -12.18 7.21 -13.47
C PRO A 289 -12.58 5.99 -14.30
N GLU A 290 -11.63 5.22 -14.83
CA GLU A 290 -11.94 4.02 -15.63
C GLU A 290 -12.67 2.94 -14.82
N PHE A 291 -12.37 2.88 -13.52
CA PHE A 291 -13.00 1.95 -12.58
C PHE A 291 -14.33 2.48 -12.05
N LEU A 292 -14.64 3.76 -12.18
CA LEU A 292 -15.86 4.34 -11.62
C LEU A 292 -16.92 4.70 -12.67
N ALA A 293 -16.49 5.07 -13.88
CA ALA A 293 -17.38 5.58 -14.92
C ALA A 293 -17.16 4.89 -16.26
N ALA A 294 -18.17 4.97 -17.14
CA ALA A 294 -18.08 4.46 -18.51
C ALA A 294 -17.20 5.34 -19.43
N SER A 295 -16.89 6.56 -19.00
CA SER A 295 -16.00 7.50 -19.70
C SER A 295 -15.18 8.27 -18.67
N GLU A 296 -13.92 8.56 -18.98
CA GLU A 296 -13.01 9.32 -18.09
C GLU A 296 -13.60 10.66 -17.64
N ALA A 297 -14.29 11.37 -18.54
CA ALA A 297 -14.96 12.64 -18.24
C ALA A 297 -16.11 12.54 -17.21
N GLY A 298 -16.51 11.32 -16.83
CA GLY A 298 -17.58 11.04 -15.88
C GLY A 298 -17.11 10.50 -14.54
N GLY A 299 -15.81 10.44 -14.24
CA GLY A 299 -15.28 9.87 -12.99
C GLY A 299 -14.93 10.88 -11.90
N GLY A 300 -15.55 12.07 -11.89
CA GLY A 300 -15.26 13.12 -10.92
C GLY A 300 -15.71 12.81 -9.48
N VAL A 301 -15.60 13.82 -8.61
CA VAL A 301 -15.93 13.69 -7.17
C VAL A 301 -17.36 13.17 -6.94
N GLU A 302 -18.32 13.61 -7.76
CA GLU A 302 -19.70 13.11 -7.69
C GLU A 302 -19.79 11.58 -7.89
N THR A 303 -19.02 11.02 -8.80
CA THR A 303 -19.03 9.58 -9.09
C THR A 303 -18.31 8.77 -8.02
N ILE A 304 -17.23 9.31 -7.45
CA ILE A 304 -16.59 8.74 -6.26
C ILE A 304 -17.62 8.67 -5.10
N ALA A 305 -18.36 9.75 -4.87
CA ALA A 305 -19.40 9.80 -3.86
C ALA A 305 -20.59 8.86 -4.16
N ASP A 306 -20.93 8.62 -5.43
CA ASP A 306 -21.94 7.61 -5.83
C ASP A 306 -21.54 6.20 -5.37
N HIS A 307 -20.26 5.85 -5.55
CA HIS A 307 -19.71 4.57 -5.11
C HIS A 307 -19.71 4.44 -3.58
N ILE A 308 -19.30 5.49 -2.86
CA ILE A 308 -19.36 5.54 -1.39
C ILE A 308 -20.80 5.37 -0.90
N GLU A 309 -21.73 6.13 -1.46
CA GLU A 309 -23.15 6.08 -1.08
C GLU A 309 -23.76 4.70 -1.34
N TYR A 310 -23.39 4.04 -2.43
CA TYR A 310 -23.83 2.68 -2.71
C TYR A 310 -23.37 1.70 -1.63
N ILE A 311 -22.09 1.73 -1.24
CA ILE A 311 -21.55 0.86 -0.20
C ILE A 311 -22.22 1.15 1.14
N VAL A 312 -22.42 2.42 1.49
CA VAL A 312 -23.11 2.83 2.72
C VAL A 312 -24.53 2.28 2.77
N ARG A 313 -25.28 2.35 1.67
CA ARG A 313 -26.63 1.75 1.58
C ARG A 313 -26.60 0.22 1.68
N LEU A 314 -25.52 -0.41 1.21
CA LEU A 314 -25.41 -1.88 1.16
C LEU A 314 -25.03 -2.50 2.52
N VAL A 315 -24.07 -1.89 3.22
CA VAL A 315 -23.43 -2.45 4.42
C VAL A 315 -23.23 -1.46 5.58
N GLY A 316 -23.57 -0.18 5.39
CA GLY A 316 -23.43 0.87 6.41
C GLY A 316 -22.11 1.65 6.30
N ALA A 317 -22.08 2.84 6.91
CA ALA A 317 -20.95 3.77 6.85
C ALA A 317 -19.68 3.27 7.57
N GLU A 318 -19.75 2.21 8.38
CA GLU A 318 -18.63 1.64 9.15
C GLU A 318 -17.62 0.82 8.31
N HIS A 319 -17.95 0.60 7.03
CA HIS A 319 -17.28 -0.34 6.14
C HIS A 319 -16.82 0.26 4.81
N VAL A 320 -16.74 1.59 4.75
CA VAL A 320 -16.27 2.34 3.58
C VAL A 320 -15.19 3.34 3.98
N GLY A 321 -14.27 3.62 3.09
CA GLY A 321 -13.39 4.78 3.17
C GLY A 321 -12.76 5.10 1.83
N ILE A 322 -11.55 5.69 1.82
CA ILE A 322 -10.90 6.20 0.60
C ILE A 322 -9.51 5.61 0.37
N GLY A 323 -9.19 5.39 -0.90
CA GLY A 323 -7.92 4.84 -1.34
C GLY A 323 -7.60 5.33 -2.74
N SER A 324 -6.90 6.45 -2.85
CA SER A 324 -6.94 7.33 -4.00
C SER A 324 -6.45 6.68 -5.30
N ASP A 325 -5.36 5.92 -5.23
CA ASP A 325 -4.57 5.50 -6.39
C ASP A 325 -3.82 6.68 -7.04
N PHE A 326 -3.51 7.71 -6.22
CA PHE A 326 -2.67 8.84 -6.61
C PHE A 326 -1.30 8.36 -7.11
N ASP A 327 -0.82 8.99 -8.19
CA ASP A 327 0.40 8.66 -8.95
C ASP A 327 0.39 7.28 -9.65
N GLY A 328 -0.62 6.44 -9.39
CA GLY A 328 -0.81 5.09 -9.92
C GLY A 328 -1.77 5.04 -11.11
N ALA A 329 -2.73 5.97 -11.11
CA ALA A 329 -3.74 6.09 -12.14
C ALA A 329 -3.95 7.54 -12.62
N THR A 330 -4.80 7.74 -13.63
CA THR A 330 -5.21 9.09 -14.00
C THR A 330 -6.25 9.61 -13.02
N MET A 331 -6.07 10.84 -12.54
CA MET A 331 -6.98 11.46 -11.59
C MET A 331 -8.06 12.31 -12.28
N PRO A 332 -9.27 12.42 -11.69
CA PRO A 332 -10.30 13.30 -12.21
C PRO A 332 -9.92 14.78 -12.09
N GLU A 333 -10.42 15.60 -13.02
CA GLU A 333 -10.05 17.02 -13.11
C GLU A 333 -10.42 17.86 -11.88
N ASP A 334 -11.47 17.45 -11.15
CA ASP A 334 -11.96 18.09 -9.94
C ASP A 334 -11.42 17.47 -8.65
N LEU A 335 -10.54 16.47 -8.73
CA LEU A 335 -9.78 15.88 -7.62
C LEU A 335 -8.44 15.34 -8.14
N LYS A 336 -7.59 16.24 -8.62
CA LYS A 336 -6.34 15.90 -9.31
C LYS A 336 -5.23 15.40 -8.40
N ASP A 337 -5.25 15.85 -7.16
CA ASP A 337 -4.13 15.67 -6.24
C ASP A 337 -4.61 15.69 -4.79
N ALA A 338 -3.73 15.32 -3.86
CA ALA A 338 -4.05 15.21 -2.44
C ALA A 338 -4.57 16.51 -1.83
N SER A 339 -4.26 17.68 -2.40
CA SER A 339 -4.77 18.96 -1.89
C SER A 339 -6.26 19.17 -2.11
N MET A 340 -6.89 18.31 -2.92
CA MET A 340 -8.30 18.40 -3.31
C MET A 340 -9.23 17.46 -2.53
N ILE A 341 -8.70 16.65 -1.60
CA ILE A 341 -9.50 15.75 -0.74
C ILE A 341 -10.70 16.44 -0.06
N PRO A 342 -10.62 17.69 0.42
CA PRO A 342 -11.78 18.38 1.02
C PRO A 342 -12.99 18.57 0.08
N ARG A 343 -12.80 18.42 -1.24
CA ARG A 343 -13.92 18.44 -2.19
C ARG A 343 -14.81 17.22 -2.04
N LEU A 344 -14.25 16.05 -1.75
CA LEU A 344 -15.03 14.85 -1.48
C LEU A 344 -15.83 14.98 -0.20
N GLU A 345 -15.24 15.55 0.86
CA GLU A 345 -15.97 15.86 2.09
C GLU A 345 -17.16 16.78 1.82
N SER A 346 -16.93 17.87 1.08
CA SER A 346 -17.97 18.82 0.69
C SER A 346 -19.10 18.18 -0.11
N GLU A 347 -18.77 17.23 -0.99
CA GLU A 347 -19.75 16.46 -1.77
C GLU A 347 -20.59 15.54 -0.86
N LEU A 348 -19.97 14.84 0.09
CA LEU A 348 -20.68 14.00 1.06
C LEU A 348 -21.59 14.84 1.97
N GLU A 349 -21.14 16.00 2.42
CA GLU A 349 -21.97 16.96 3.16
C GLU A 349 -23.18 17.43 2.32
N GLY A 350 -22.96 17.75 1.04
CA GLY A 350 -24.01 18.12 0.08
C GLY A 350 -25.06 17.02 -0.12
N ARG A 351 -24.67 15.75 0.07
CA ARG A 351 -25.55 14.57 0.05
C ARG A 351 -26.24 14.27 1.38
N ASN A 352 -26.08 15.13 2.39
CA ASN A 352 -26.63 15.01 3.74
C ASN A 352 -26.08 13.83 4.54
N PHE A 353 -24.84 13.40 4.28
CA PHE A 353 -24.15 12.51 5.21
C PHE A 353 -23.98 13.19 6.57
N SER A 354 -24.14 12.43 7.65
CA SER A 354 -23.90 12.97 8.98
C SER A 354 -22.40 13.21 9.18
N ARG A 355 -22.05 14.15 10.08
CA ARG A 355 -20.64 14.39 10.41
C ARG A 355 -19.93 13.12 10.90
N ASP A 356 -20.62 12.29 11.68
CA ASP A 356 -20.09 11.03 12.18
C ASP A 356 -19.81 10.03 11.05
N ASP A 357 -20.70 9.95 10.05
CA ASP A 357 -20.49 9.09 8.88
C ASP A 357 -19.32 9.58 8.02
N ILE A 358 -19.19 10.89 7.81
CA ILE A 358 -18.06 11.47 7.07
C ILE A 358 -16.75 11.16 7.81
N GLU A 359 -16.68 11.35 9.13
CA GLU A 359 -15.47 11.02 9.89
C GLU A 359 -15.11 9.52 9.85
N LYS A 360 -16.11 8.64 9.74
CA LYS A 360 -15.91 7.20 9.51
C LYS A 360 -15.31 6.92 8.15
N ILE A 361 -15.94 7.45 7.10
CA ILE A 361 -15.52 7.31 5.70
C ILE A 361 -14.09 7.85 5.53
N MET A 362 -13.81 9.05 6.04
CA MET A 362 -12.54 9.71 5.80
C MET A 362 -11.37 9.09 6.56
N GLY A 363 -11.60 8.34 7.66
CA GLY A 363 -10.47 7.69 8.33
C GLY A 363 -10.77 6.82 9.55
N LYS A 364 -11.83 7.07 10.33
CA LYS A 364 -12.04 6.29 11.58
C LYS A 364 -12.25 4.80 11.30
N ASN A 365 -12.83 4.43 10.17
CA ASN A 365 -12.99 3.02 9.78
C ASN A 365 -11.66 2.33 9.54
N THR A 366 -10.74 2.99 8.83
CA THR A 366 -9.40 2.46 8.56
C THR A 366 -8.61 2.35 9.85
N MET A 367 -8.64 3.40 10.70
CA MET A 367 -8.00 3.38 12.01
C MET A 367 -8.53 2.24 12.90
N ARG A 368 -9.83 1.91 12.83
CA ARG A 368 -10.43 0.76 13.52
C ARG A 368 -9.87 -0.58 13.03
N VAL A 369 -9.65 -0.74 11.72
CA VAL A 369 -9.02 -1.95 11.17
C VAL A 369 -7.56 -2.03 11.60
N MET A 370 -6.80 -0.93 11.48
CA MET A 370 -5.41 -0.84 11.93
C MET A 370 -5.29 -1.20 13.42
N GLU A 371 -6.14 -0.64 14.28
CA GLU A 371 -6.15 -0.94 15.71
C GLU A 371 -6.47 -2.41 15.99
N LYS A 372 -7.25 -3.09 15.15
CA LYS A 372 -7.57 -4.51 15.34
C LYS A 372 -6.47 -5.43 14.81
N VAL A 373 -5.85 -5.08 13.68
CA VAL A 373 -4.86 -5.91 12.99
C VAL A 373 -3.45 -5.70 13.53
N TRP A 374 -3.01 -4.45 13.71
CA TRP A 374 -1.65 -4.12 14.16
C TRP A 374 -1.42 -4.37 15.65
N ARG A 375 -2.33 -5.10 16.31
CA ARG A 375 -2.15 -5.50 17.71
C ARG A 375 -1.00 -6.49 17.76
N ARG A 376 -0.04 -6.20 18.64
CA ARG A 376 0.96 -7.21 19.02
C ARG A 376 0.24 -8.43 19.61
N PRO A 377 0.66 -9.67 19.27
CA PRO A 377 0.13 -10.87 19.90
C PRO A 377 0.21 -10.77 21.43
N ALA A 378 -0.84 -11.23 22.12
CA ALA A 378 -0.85 -11.32 23.57
C ALA A 378 0.30 -12.23 24.04
N GLY A 379 1.33 -11.65 24.66
CA GLY A 379 2.56 -12.36 25.06
C GLY A 379 3.86 -11.69 24.60
N ALA A 380 3.81 -10.78 23.62
CA ALA A 380 4.93 -9.89 23.33
C ALA A 380 5.01 -8.86 24.47
N GLN A 381 5.80 -9.15 25.51
CA GLN A 381 6.01 -8.23 26.61
C GLN A 381 6.64 -6.93 26.07
N ASN A 382 6.27 -5.80 26.68
CA ASN A 382 7.08 -4.59 26.65
C ASN A 382 8.33 -4.79 27.51
N SER A 383 9.08 -5.87 27.33
CA SER A 383 10.46 -5.89 27.79
C SER A 383 11.19 -4.89 26.90
N ILE A 384 11.82 -3.88 27.52
CA ILE A 384 12.91 -3.19 26.84
C ILE A 384 13.90 -4.32 26.58
N GLY A 385 14.04 -4.73 25.32
CA GLY A 385 14.87 -5.89 24.96
C GLY A 385 16.21 -5.79 25.67
N ALA A 386 16.60 -6.85 26.35
CA ALA A 386 17.83 -6.86 27.13
C ALA A 386 19.08 -6.77 26.22
N LEU A 387 18.90 -7.00 24.92
CA LEU A 387 19.93 -6.88 23.89
C LEU A 387 19.65 -5.70 22.94
N PHE A 388 20.70 -4.94 22.64
CA PHE A 388 20.75 -3.93 21.59
C PHE A 388 21.65 -4.43 20.46
N ILE A 389 21.17 -4.31 19.23
CA ILE A 389 21.96 -4.64 18.05
C ILE A 389 22.24 -3.35 17.31
N LYS A 390 23.49 -3.13 16.91
CA LYS A 390 23.91 -1.97 16.13
C LYS A 390 24.54 -2.44 14.83
N PRO A 391 23.75 -2.53 13.74
CA PRO A 391 24.28 -2.79 12.41
C PRO A 391 25.39 -1.79 12.04
N LEU A 392 26.47 -2.29 11.45
CA LEU A 392 27.53 -1.44 10.88
C LEU A 392 27.15 -0.92 9.49
N VAL A 393 26.13 -1.52 8.87
CA VAL A 393 25.52 -1.05 7.63
C VAL A 393 24.38 -0.09 7.95
N GLU A 394 24.40 1.09 7.34
CA GLU A 394 23.35 2.10 7.45
C GLU A 394 22.20 1.79 6.48
N MET A 395 21.01 2.35 6.77
CA MET A 395 19.85 2.21 5.90
C MET A 395 20.14 2.85 4.54
N GLY A 396 20.00 2.09 3.46
CA GLY A 396 20.27 2.56 2.10
C GLY A 396 21.75 2.74 1.78
N GLN A 397 22.66 2.10 2.52
CA GLN A 397 24.10 2.24 2.26
C GLN A 397 24.52 1.50 0.97
N PRO A 398 25.33 2.12 0.09
CA PRO A 398 25.99 1.41 -0.99
C PRO A 398 27.12 0.52 -0.46
N LEU A 399 27.16 -0.73 -0.90
CA LEU A 399 28.26 -1.66 -0.67
C LEU A 399 28.95 -2.02 -1.99
N TYR A 400 30.27 -2.25 -1.93
CA TYR A 400 31.09 -2.56 -3.10
C TYR A 400 31.37 -4.07 -3.18
N GLY A 401 31.25 -4.63 -4.37
CA GLY A 401 31.42 -6.06 -4.61
C GLY A 401 30.17 -6.89 -4.32
N THR A 402 30.16 -8.14 -4.75
CA THR A 402 28.97 -9.01 -4.68
C THR A 402 28.93 -9.92 -3.45
N THR A 403 29.99 -9.94 -2.64
CA THR A 403 30.07 -10.72 -1.39
C THR A 403 30.49 -9.80 -0.23
N PRO A 404 29.68 -8.78 0.11
CA PRO A 404 30.02 -7.89 1.22
C PRO A 404 30.08 -8.66 2.55
N VAL A 405 30.89 -8.15 3.48
CA VAL A 405 30.86 -8.58 4.89
C VAL A 405 29.79 -7.76 5.60
N LEU A 406 28.83 -8.45 6.21
CA LEU A 406 27.71 -7.85 6.93
C LEU A 406 27.91 -8.07 8.43
N SER A 407 28.01 -6.98 9.19
CA SER A 407 28.37 -7.05 10.61
C SER A 407 27.49 -6.14 11.48
N ALA A 408 27.35 -6.53 12.75
CA ALA A 408 26.68 -5.74 13.78
C ALA A 408 27.36 -5.94 15.13
N ALA A 409 27.40 -4.89 15.95
CA ALA A 409 27.75 -5.00 17.36
C ALA A 409 26.50 -5.41 18.17
N ILE A 410 26.68 -6.27 19.17
CA ILE A 410 25.63 -6.69 20.10
C ILE A 410 26.03 -6.25 21.50
N GLU A 411 25.19 -5.45 22.12
CA GLU A 411 25.36 -4.96 23.48
C GLU A 411 24.24 -5.54 24.36
N ALA A 412 24.60 -6.09 25.51
CA ALA A 412 23.63 -6.56 26.50
C ALA A 412 23.51 -5.55 27.65
N GLN A 413 22.30 -5.36 28.17
CA GLN A 413 22.08 -4.64 29.42
C GLN A 413 22.78 -5.35 30.58
N GLU A 414 23.08 -4.60 31.64
CA GLU A 414 23.73 -5.16 32.83
C GLU A 414 22.88 -6.31 33.43
N GLY A 415 23.47 -7.50 33.50
CA GLY A 415 22.81 -8.71 34.00
C GLY A 415 22.12 -9.57 32.94
N ALA A 416 22.17 -9.19 31.66
CA ALA A 416 21.70 -10.00 30.55
C ALA A 416 22.87 -10.66 29.82
N ASP A 417 22.66 -11.89 29.36
CA ASP A 417 23.65 -12.67 28.62
C ASP A 417 23.12 -13.00 27.22
N ILE A 418 24.00 -12.93 26.22
CA ILE A 418 23.68 -13.27 24.83
C ILE A 418 23.62 -14.80 24.70
N ASN A 419 22.51 -15.33 24.19
CA ASN A 419 22.45 -16.70 23.75
C ASN A 419 23.18 -16.83 22.40
N VAL A 420 24.47 -17.17 22.41
CA VAL A 420 25.31 -17.26 21.19
C VAL A 420 24.72 -18.22 20.14
N LEU A 421 23.97 -19.25 20.56
CA LEU A 421 23.32 -20.19 19.63
C LEU A 421 22.12 -19.59 18.88
N SER A 422 21.59 -18.46 19.37
CA SER A 422 20.48 -17.73 18.74
C SER A 422 20.93 -16.79 17.63
N LEU A 423 22.22 -16.47 17.53
CA LEU A 423 22.74 -15.46 16.61
C LEU A 423 22.47 -15.83 15.15
N ARG A 424 21.81 -14.95 14.40
CA ARG A 424 21.56 -15.13 12.96
C ARG A 424 21.84 -13.83 12.20
N VAL A 425 22.30 -13.98 10.97
CA VAL A 425 22.29 -12.92 9.96
C VAL A 425 21.46 -13.41 8.79
N ILE A 426 20.36 -12.72 8.51
CA ILE A 426 19.37 -13.11 7.52
C ILE A 426 19.52 -12.16 6.34
N VAL A 427 19.75 -12.68 5.14
CA VAL A 427 19.92 -11.87 3.91
C VAL A 427 18.87 -12.30 2.92
N ASP A 428 17.98 -11.39 2.53
CA ASP A 428 16.84 -11.65 1.63
C ASP A 428 16.06 -12.92 2.04
N GLY A 429 15.65 -13.01 3.30
CA GLY A 429 14.95 -14.16 3.88
C GLY A 429 15.81 -15.40 4.11
N ARG A 430 17.06 -15.45 3.63
CA ARG A 430 17.95 -16.60 3.80
C ARG A 430 18.69 -16.51 5.12
N VAL A 431 18.45 -17.47 6.00
CA VAL A 431 19.02 -17.51 7.35
C VAL A 431 20.46 -18.03 7.31
N ASN A 432 21.41 -17.25 7.85
CA ASN A 432 22.82 -17.64 7.97
C ASN A 432 23.29 -17.64 9.43
N ILE A 433 24.28 -18.48 9.71
CA ILE A 433 24.98 -18.52 11.00
C ILE A 433 26.22 -17.61 10.88
N PRO A 434 26.30 -16.51 11.63
CA PRO A 434 27.45 -15.61 11.60
C PRO A 434 28.61 -16.15 12.46
N GLU A 435 29.78 -15.58 12.24
CA GLU A 435 30.87 -15.63 13.22
C GLU A 435 30.58 -14.64 14.35
N PHE A 436 30.96 -14.98 15.59
CA PHE A 436 30.82 -14.12 16.76
C PHE A 436 32.17 -13.92 17.45
N ASP A 437 32.56 -12.66 17.62
CA ASP A 437 33.72 -12.27 18.38
C ASP A 437 33.29 -11.85 19.80
N PRO A 438 33.58 -12.65 20.84
CA PRO A 438 33.19 -12.34 22.21
C PRO A 438 34.01 -11.21 22.84
N GLU A 439 35.18 -10.85 22.30
CA GLU A 439 35.99 -9.75 22.83
C GLU A 439 35.39 -8.40 22.44
N THR A 440 34.88 -8.31 21.21
CA THR A 440 34.27 -7.07 20.68
C THR A 440 32.74 -7.06 20.74
N GLY A 441 32.10 -8.20 20.99
CA GLY A 441 30.64 -8.35 20.92
C GLY A 441 30.10 -8.27 19.49
N THR A 442 30.93 -8.53 18.47
CA THR A 442 30.57 -8.33 17.07
C THR A 442 30.15 -9.64 16.41
N ILE A 443 29.03 -9.63 15.69
CA ILE A 443 28.69 -10.68 14.71
C ILE A 443 29.08 -10.23 13.30
N SER A 444 29.59 -11.16 12.51
CA SER A 444 29.96 -10.92 11.11
C SER A 444 29.57 -12.10 10.21
N LEU A 445 29.09 -11.79 9.02
CA LEU A 445 28.81 -12.75 7.97
C LEU A 445 29.57 -12.37 6.70
N GLU A 446 30.46 -13.24 6.25
CA GLU A 446 31.00 -13.19 4.89
C GLU A 446 30.12 -14.06 3.97
N LEU A 447 29.52 -13.44 2.96
CA LEU A 447 28.67 -14.16 2.01
C LEU A 447 29.51 -15.05 1.10
N ARG A 448 29.14 -16.33 1.02
CA ARG A 448 29.83 -17.31 0.15
C ARG A 448 29.33 -17.27 -1.28
N GLU A 449 28.05 -16.96 -1.45
CA GLU A 449 27.41 -16.83 -2.75
C GLU A 449 27.29 -15.35 -3.11
N PRO A 450 27.64 -14.96 -4.35
CA PRO A 450 27.55 -13.58 -4.77
C PRO A 450 26.07 -13.16 -4.85
N LEU A 451 25.78 -12.00 -4.27
CA LEU A 451 24.54 -11.27 -4.50
C LEU A 451 24.52 -10.73 -5.94
N GLU A 452 23.31 -10.65 -6.49
CA GLU A 452 23.06 -10.04 -7.80
C GLU A 452 22.82 -8.53 -7.68
N ASP A 453 22.95 -7.78 -8.77
CA ASP A 453 22.80 -6.32 -8.77
C ASP A 453 21.45 -5.84 -8.20
N GLY A 454 21.49 -4.76 -7.41
CA GLY A 454 20.30 -4.11 -6.84
C GLY A 454 20.31 -3.96 -5.32
N PHE A 455 19.09 -3.85 -4.76
CA PHE A 455 18.85 -3.68 -3.33
C PHE A 455 18.64 -5.02 -2.63
N HIS A 456 19.14 -5.10 -1.40
CA HIS A 456 19.07 -6.27 -0.54
C HIS A 456 18.69 -5.86 0.88
N VAL A 457 18.15 -6.81 1.64
CA VAL A 457 17.82 -6.61 3.04
C VAL A 457 18.63 -7.56 3.91
N VAL A 458 19.16 -7.03 5.01
CA VAL A 458 19.83 -7.82 6.05
C VAL A 458 19.14 -7.60 7.39
N THR A 459 18.92 -8.69 8.14
CA THR A 459 18.52 -8.65 9.53
C THR A 459 19.56 -9.31 10.41
N PHE A 460 19.96 -8.60 11.46
CA PHE A 460 20.78 -9.12 12.54
C PHE A 460 19.86 -9.52 13.68
N LEU A 461 19.92 -10.78 14.10
CA LEU A 461 19.04 -11.34 15.14
C LEU A 461 19.89 -11.93 16.26
N ALA A 462 19.50 -11.61 17.49
CA ALA A 462 20.03 -12.20 18.71
C ALA A 462 18.92 -12.35 19.74
N ALA A 463 19.00 -13.37 20.58
CA ALA A 463 18.15 -13.53 21.76
C ALA A 463 18.99 -13.61 23.03
N ASP A 464 18.41 -13.21 24.14
CA ASP A 464 18.98 -13.46 25.46
C ASP A 464 18.73 -14.92 25.91
N LEU A 465 19.18 -15.25 27.12
CA LEU A 465 19.00 -16.60 27.70
C LEU A 465 17.54 -16.92 28.06
N ASP A 466 16.67 -15.91 28.22
CA ASP A 466 15.24 -16.07 28.48
C ASP A 466 14.45 -16.30 27.19
N GLY A 467 15.08 -16.07 26.03
CA GLY A 467 14.51 -16.29 24.70
C GLY A 467 13.89 -15.03 24.10
N ASP A 468 14.07 -13.87 24.72
CA ASP A 468 13.62 -12.59 24.17
C ASP A 468 14.54 -12.19 23.02
N ALA A 469 13.98 -12.17 21.80
CA ALA A 469 14.72 -11.91 20.57
C ALA A 469 14.66 -10.44 20.15
N THR A 470 15.82 -9.86 19.86
CA THR A 470 15.99 -8.55 19.21
C THR A 470 16.35 -8.76 17.74
N ARG A 471 15.76 -7.95 16.87
CA ARG A 471 16.01 -7.94 15.42
C ARG A 471 16.29 -6.51 14.96
N GLU A 472 17.34 -6.33 14.17
CA GLU A 472 17.67 -5.06 13.53
C GLU A 472 17.86 -5.26 12.03
N THR A 473 17.02 -4.59 11.24
CA THR A 473 16.91 -4.80 9.80
C THR A 473 17.35 -3.55 9.04
N ARG A 474 18.15 -3.73 7.98
CA ARG A 474 18.69 -2.66 7.13
C ARG A 474 18.57 -3.04 5.66
N ILE A 475 18.29 -2.05 4.83
CA ILE A 475 18.41 -2.14 3.37
C ILE A 475 19.80 -1.67 2.98
N PHE A 476 20.44 -2.33 2.04
CA PHE A 476 21.65 -1.88 1.37
C PHE A 476 21.52 -2.13 -0.13
N TYR A 477 22.41 -1.58 -0.94
CA TYR A 477 22.45 -1.88 -2.37
C TYR A 477 23.88 -2.03 -2.87
N LEU A 478 24.06 -2.82 -3.92
CA LEU A 478 25.37 -3.06 -4.53
C LEU A 478 25.70 -1.96 -5.54
N LYS A 479 26.99 -1.60 -5.64
CA LYS A 479 27.48 -0.53 -6.51
C LYS A 479 28.67 -0.93 -7.38
#